data_AF-A0A524NVH0-F1
#
_entry.id   AF-A0A524NVH0-F1
#
_cell.length_a   1.000
_cell.length_b   1.000
_cell.length_c   1.000
_cell.angle_alpha   90.00
_cell.angle_beta   90.00
_cell.angle_gamma   90.00
#
_symmetry.space_group_name_H-M   'P 1'
#
loop_
_entity.id
_entity.type
_entity.pdbx_description
1 polymer ?
#
loop_
_entity_poly.entity_id
_entity_poly.type
_entity_poly.pdbx_seq_one_letter_code
_entity_poly.pdbx_strand_id
1 'polypeptide(L)'
;MGKKTIKDKATRTEEILIPPEIINAFQLNTGYNLLLKGQAGVGKTTLAMSLLAYFTDFTPVYLSTRVAPSSLYGQFPWLKDRLAPENILDATRTY
;
A
#
# COMPACT_ATOMS: atom_id res chain seq x y z
N MET A 1 26.86 -20.87 32.74
CA MET A 1 25.79 -20.27 33.57
C MET A 1 25.80 -18.76 33.29
N GLY A 2 25.13 -18.27 32.25
CA GLY A 2 23.78 -17.68 32.32
C GLY A 2 23.89 -16.19 32.64
N LYS A 3 23.44 -15.21 31.84
CA LYS A 3 22.58 -15.18 30.64
C LYS A 3 23.08 -14.03 29.76
N LYS A 4 23.27 -14.27 28.46
CA LYS A 4 23.51 -13.21 27.47
C LYS A 4 22.14 -12.57 27.20
N THR A 5 21.93 -11.36 27.69
CA THR A 5 20.70 -10.60 27.54
C THR A 5 20.41 -10.37 26.06
N ILE A 6 19.34 -11.02 25.61
CA ILE A 6 18.70 -10.86 24.31
C ILE A 6 18.09 -9.45 24.29
N LYS A 7 18.72 -8.52 23.58
CA LYS A 7 18.12 -7.23 23.19
C LYS A 7 18.47 -6.85 21.75
N ASP A 8 18.51 -7.83 20.86
CA ASP A 8 18.48 -7.59 19.42
C ASP A 8 17.09 -7.97 18.88
N LYS A 9 16.06 -7.26 19.35
CA LYS A 9 14.78 -7.23 18.63
C LYS A 9 14.89 -6.11 17.60
N ALA A 10 15.62 -6.39 16.53
CA ALA A 10 15.63 -5.58 15.34
C ALA A 10 14.19 -5.58 14.79
N THR A 11 13.44 -4.52 15.09
CA THR A 11 12.24 -4.17 14.35
C THR A 11 12.72 -3.78 12.96
N ARG A 12 12.82 -4.78 12.07
CA ARG A 12 13.12 -4.58 10.66
C ARG A 12 11.87 -4.00 10.03
N THR A 13 11.65 -2.70 10.23
CA THR A 13 10.72 -1.95 9.38
C THR A 13 11.41 -1.95 8.01
N GLU A 14 10.98 -2.82 7.10
CA GLU A 14 11.47 -2.77 5.73
C GLU A 14 11.06 -1.41 5.19
N GLU A 15 12.01 -0.50 5.06
CA GLU A 15 11.76 0.83 4.53
C GLU A 15 11.26 0.66 3.09
N ILE A 16 10.00 1.06 2.87
CA ILE A 16 9.42 1.09 1.53
C ILE A 16 10.18 2.16 0.75
N LEU A 17 11.09 1.74 -0.12
CA LEU A 17 11.85 2.63 -1.00
C LEU A 17 10.96 3.07 -2.16
N ILE A 18 10.37 4.26 -2.04
CA ILE A 18 9.66 4.93 -3.12
C ILE A 18 10.63 5.88 -3.84
N PRO A 19 10.69 5.87 -5.17
CA PRO A 19 11.50 6.82 -5.92
C PRO A 19 11.20 8.28 -5.54
N PRO A 20 12.22 9.12 -5.34
CA PRO A 20 12.04 10.50 -4.87
C PRO A 20 11.21 11.34 -5.84
N GLU A 21 11.22 11.03 -7.14
CA GLU A 21 10.39 11.71 -8.15
C GLU A 21 8.89 11.52 -7.87
N ILE A 22 8.50 10.34 -7.39
CA ILE A 22 7.10 10.07 -7.02
C ILE A 22 6.77 10.82 -5.72
N ILE A 23 7.65 10.78 -4.72
CA ILE A 23 7.45 11.50 -3.45
C ILE A 23 7.24 12.99 -3.71
N ASN A 24 8.15 13.60 -4.46
CA ASN A 24 8.10 15.02 -4.80
C ASN A 24 6.83 15.38 -5.57
N ALA A 25 6.38 14.52 -6.49
CA ALA A 25 5.16 14.76 -7.27
C ALA A 25 3.89 14.79 -6.40
N PHE A 26 3.79 13.92 -5.39
CA PHE A 26 2.65 13.86 -4.48
C PHE A 26 2.68 14.92 -3.37
N GLN A 27 3.81 15.58 -3.13
CA GLN A 27 3.95 16.70 -2.20
C GLN A 27 3.59 18.07 -2.80
N LEU A 28 3.29 18.13 -4.11
CA LEU A 28 2.84 19.37 -4.74
C LEU A 28 1.45 19.75 -4.23
N ASN A 29 1.20 21.05 -4.05
CA ASN A 29 -0.12 21.60 -3.68
C ASN A 29 -1.18 21.47 -4.80
N THR A 30 -0.88 20.74 -5.87
CA THR A 30 -1.73 20.48 -7.02
C THR A 30 -2.02 18.99 -7.08
N GLY A 31 -3.26 18.60 -7.41
CA GLY A 31 -3.58 17.19 -7.60
C GLY A 31 -2.67 16.52 -8.64
N TYR A 32 -2.14 15.35 -8.32
CA TYR A 32 -1.25 14.57 -9.18
C TYR A 32 -1.89 13.24 -9.57
N ASN A 33 -1.72 12.84 -10.83
CA ASN A 33 -2.21 11.56 -11.35
C ASN A 33 -1.03 10.68 -11.77
N LEU A 34 -0.92 9.51 -11.13
CA LEU A 34 0.10 8.51 -11.48
C LEU A 34 -0.53 7.34 -12.24
N LEU A 35 -0.02 7.05 -13.44
CA LEU A 35 -0.47 5.94 -14.26
C LEU A 35 0.55 4.79 -14.23
N LEU A 36 0.21 3.70 -13.54
CA LEU A 36 1.05 2.49 -13.50
C LEU A 36 0.74 1.55 -14.68
N LYS A 37 1.69 1.42 -15.60
CA LYS A 37 1.60 0.54 -16.78
C LYS A 37 2.74 -0.47 -16.83
N GLY A 38 2.48 -1.63 -17.40
CA GLY A 38 3.45 -2.71 -17.53
C GLY A 38 2.80 -4.09 -17.69
N GLN A 39 3.58 -5.09 -18.06
CA GLN A 39 3.13 -6.47 -18.28
C GLN A 39 2.50 -7.10 -17.02
N ALA A 40 1.74 -8.18 -17.18
CA ALA A 40 1.19 -8.91 -16.03
C ALA A 40 2.31 -9.41 -15.10
N GLY A 41 2.06 -9.45 -13.79
CA GLY A 41 3.02 -9.98 -12.81
C GLY A 41 4.17 -9.06 -12.40
N VAL A 42 4.40 -7.90 -13.05
CA VAL A 42 5.53 -6.99 -12.73
C VAL A 42 5.34 -6.16 -11.45
N GLY A 43 4.38 -6.49 -10.60
CA GLY A 43 4.20 -5.81 -9.30
C GLY A 43 3.45 -4.48 -9.33
N LYS A 44 2.69 -4.15 -10.38
CA LYS A 44 1.92 -2.88 -10.45
C LYS A 44 0.99 -2.67 -9.25
N THR A 45 0.21 -3.71 -8.90
CA THR A 45 -0.69 -3.66 -7.74
C THR A 45 0.09 -3.52 -6.46
N THR A 46 1.19 -4.28 -6.31
CA THR A 46 2.08 -4.18 -5.16
C THR A 46 2.61 -2.76 -4.99
N LEU A 47 3.10 -2.12 -6.06
CA LEU A 47 3.57 -0.74 -6.00
C LEU A 47 2.47 0.24 -5.57
N ALA A 48 1.25 0.10 -6.11
CA ALA A 48 0.12 0.93 -5.69
C ALA A 48 -0.17 0.78 -4.19
N MET A 49 -0.17 -0.45 -3.67
CA MET A 49 -0.37 -0.69 -2.24
C MET A 49 0.80 -0.15 -1.40
N SER A 50 2.04 -0.29 -1.86
CA SER A 50 3.22 0.27 -1.19
C SER A 50 3.15 1.79 -1.07
N LEU A 51 2.66 2.49 -2.11
CA LEU A 51 2.43 3.93 -2.06
C LEU A 51 1.36 4.30 -1.01
N LEU A 52 0.28 3.52 -0.92
CA LEU A 52 -0.76 3.72 0.10
C LEU A 52 -0.23 3.55 1.53
N ALA A 53 0.69 2.60 1.75
CA ALA A 53 1.36 2.43 3.03
C ALA A 53 2.38 3.52 3.33
N TYR A 54 3.11 4.00 2.32
CA TYR A 54 4.13 5.04 2.48
C TYR A 54 3.52 6.39 2.85
N PHE A 55 2.47 6.81 2.14
CA PHE A 55 1.84 8.09 2.40
C PHE A 55 0.68 7.97 3.39
N THR A 56 0.92 8.47 4.60
CA THR A 56 0.02 8.33 5.75
C THR A 56 -0.83 9.57 6.02
N ASP A 57 -0.47 10.72 5.44
CA ASP A 57 -1.09 12.03 5.70
C ASP A 57 -2.48 12.22 5.04
N PHE A 58 -3.04 11.19 4.41
CA PHE A 58 -4.34 11.26 3.74
C PHE A 58 -5.27 10.11 4.12
N THR A 59 -6.52 10.15 3.68
CA THR A 59 -7.44 9.02 3.78
C THR A 59 -7.54 8.33 2.42
N PRO A 60 -7.13 7.05 2.29
CA PRO A 60 -7.02 6.38 1.01
C PRO A 60 -8.37 5.77 0.66
N VAL A 61 -8.71 5.82 -0.62
CA VAL A 61 -9.89 5.15 -1.18
C VAL A 61 -9.42 4.19 -2.26
N TYR A 62 -9.90 2.95 -2.21
CA TYR A 62 -9.58 1.94 -3.21
C TYR A 62 -10.83 1.52 -3.97
N LEU A 63 -10.83 1.74 -5.28
CA LEU A 63 -11.87 1.27 -6.18
C LEU A 63 -11.46 -0.07 -6.78
N SER A 64 -12.13 -1.15 -6.38
CA SER A 64 -11.87 -2.47 -6.95
C SER A 64 -12.81 -2.77 -8.11
N THR A 65 -12.27 -3.04 -9.30
CA THR A 65 -13.06 -3.38 -10.50
C THR A 65 -12.99 -4.86 -10.90
N ARG A 66 -12.05 -5.63 -10.33
CA ARG A 66 -11.79 -7.03 -10.76
C ARG A 66 -11.68 -8.05 -9.63
N VAL A 67 -11.49 -7.61 -8.39
CA VAL A 67 -11.14 -8.50 -7.27
C VAL A 67 -11.99 -8.14 -6.05
N ALA A 68 -12.58 -9.12 -5.39
CA ALA A 68 -13.34 -8.85 -4.17
C ALA A 68 -12.46 -8.17 -3.10
N PRO A 69 -12.97 -7.18 -2.34
CA PRO A 69 -12.25 -6.51 -1.27
C PRO A 69 -11.58 -7.45 -0.27
N SER A 70 -12.24 -8.57 0.06
CA SER A 70 -11.72 -9.60 0.97
C SER A 70 -10.40 -10.23 0.48
N SER A 71 -10.24 -10.40 -0.83
CA SER A 71 -9.02 -10.95 -1.41
C SER A 71 -7.84 -9.97 -1.33
N LEU A 72 -8.10 -8.66 -1.26
CA LEU A 72 -7.05 -7.64 -1.14
C LEU A 72 -6.32 -7.77 0.20
N TYR A 73 -7.07 -7.89 1.31
CA TYR A 73 -6.49 -8.07 2.65
C TYR A 73 -5.82 -9.45 2.83
N GLY A 74 -6.23 -10.45 2.05
CA GLY A 74 -5.52 -11.73 2.01
C GLY A 74 -4.13 -11.60 1.40
N GLN A 75 -3.98 -10.82 0.33
CA GLN A 75 -2.70 -10.61 -0.35
C GLN A 75 -1.82 -9.59 0.37
N PHE A 76 -2.42 -8.59 1.02
CA PHE A 76 -1.73 -7.52 1.73
C PHE A 76 -2.32 -7.32 3.13
N PRO A 77 -1.99 -8.20 4.10
CA PRO A 77 -2.57 -8.12 5.45
C PRO A 77 -2.30 -6.80 6.16
N TRP A 78 -1.16 -6.18 5.89
CA TRP A 78 -0.74 -4.89 6.44
C TRP A 78 -1.58 -3.70 5.94
N LEU A 79 -2.38 -3.86 4.88
CA LEU A 79 -3.30 -2.80 4.45
C LEU A 79 -4.43 -2.55 5.46
N LYS A 80 -4.73 -3.50 6.35
CA LYS A 80 -5.80 -3.33 7.34
C LYS A 80 -5.60 -2.11 8.24
N ASP A 81 -4.34 -1.76 8.51
CA ASP A 81 -3.99 -0.62 9.34
C ASP A 81 -4.12 0.72 8.59
N ARG A 82 -4.27 0.66 7.27
CA ARG A 82 -4.17 1.83 6.40
C ARG A 82 -5.41 2.13 5.57
N LEU A 83 -6.06 1.08 5.07
CA LEU A 83 -7.23 1.14 4.21
C LEU A 83 -8.40 0.49 4.95
N ALA A 84 -9.27 1.33 5.50
CA ALA A 84 -10.47 0.87 6.19
C ALA A 84 -11.46 0.22 5.20
N PRO A 85 -12.18 -0.85 5.58
CA PRO A 85 -13.12 -1.55 4.69
C PRO A 85 -14.16 -0.64 4.05
N GLU A 86 -14.64 0.37 4.77
CA GLU A 86 -15.60 1.38 4.31
C GLU A 86 -15.07 2.26 3.16
N ASN A 87 -13.74 2.35 3.01
CA ASN A 87 -13.09 3.09 1.93
C ASN A 87 -12.76 2.20 0.72
N ILE A 88 -13.21 0.94 0.73
CA ILE A 88 -13.13 0.07 -0.44
C ILE A 88 -14.45 0.12 -1.20
N LEU A 89 -14.41 0.70 -2.39
CA LEU A 89 -15.54 0.73 -3.30
C LEU A 89 -15.48 -0.52 -4.18
N ASP A 90 -16.40 -1.45 -3.96
CA ASP A 90 -16.52 -2.66 -4.77
C ASP A 90 -17.33 -2.37 -6.04
N ALA A 91 -16.65 -2.20 -7.15
CA ALA A 91 -17.23 -2.05 -8.49
C ALA A 91 -17.16 -3.36 -9.32
N THR A 92 -16.91 -4.51 -8.68
CA THR A 92 -16.94 -5.81 -9.39
C THR A 92 -18.34 -6.22 -9.81
N ARG A 93 -19.37 -5.68 -9.13
CA ARG A 93 -20.78 -5.94 -9.43
C ARG A 93 -21.35 -4.78 -10.25
N THR A 94 -21.08 -4.81 -11.54
CA THR A 94 -21.73 -3.91 -12.49
C THR A 94 -22.88 -4.68 -13.14
N TYR A 95 -24.07 -4.56 -12.52
CA TYR A 95 -25.38 -5.11 -12.92
C TYR A 95 -25.59 -6.62 -12.84
#